data_AF-A0A927XS58-F1
#
_entry.id   AF-A0A927XS58-F1
#
_cell.length_a   1.000
_cell.length_b   1.000
_cell.length_c   1.000
_cell.angle_alpha   90.00
_cell.angle_beta   90.00
_cell.angle_gamma   90.00
#
_symmetry.space_group_name_H-M   'P 1'
#
loop_
_entity.id
_entity.type
_entity.pdbx_description
1 polymer ?
#
loop_
_entity_poly.entity_id
_entity_poly.type
_entity_poly.pdbx_seq_one_letter_code
_entity_poly.pdbx_strand_id
1 'polypeptide(L)'
;KVIAEPSGMLLGPMGKERVGDVSNVVFANGAIADEDGKIYIYYASSDTRMHVAETDVDRLCDYLLNTPADPLRSPDCVKQRCELIEKNLKFLGR
;
A
#
# COMPACT_ATOMS: atom_id res chain seq x y z
N LYS A 1 -18.85 -7.04 8.09
CA LYS A 1 -18.93 -7.02 6.60
C LYS A 1 -17.70 -6.30 6.09
N VAL A 2 -16.87 -6.94 5.26
CA VAL A 2 -15.75 -6.27 4.57
C VAL A 2 -16.33 -5.46 3.41
N ILE A 3 -15.92 -4.20 3.28
CA ILE A 3 -16.39 -3.29 2.21
C ILE A 3 -15.30 -2.96 1.18
N ALA A 4 -14.02 -3.13 1.54
CA ALA A 4 -12.87 -2.89 0.68
C ALA A 4 -11.67 -3.74 1.16
N GLU A 5 -10.95 -4.35 0.24
CA GLU A 5 -9.75 -5.17 0.49
C GLU A 5 -8.84 -5.10 -0.75
N PRO A 6 -7.88 -4.15 -0.78
CA PRO A 6 -7.00 -3.98 -1.93
C PRO A 6 -5.96 -5.10 -2.03
N SER A 7 -5.47 -5.37 -3.23
CA SER A 7 -4.41 -6.36 -3.43
C SER A 7 -3.06 -5.94 -2.83
N GLY A 8 -2.30 -6.93 -2.36
CA GLY A 8 -0.90 -6.75 -1.94
C GLY A 8 -0.75 -6.06 -0.58
N MET A 9 0.34 -5.32 -0.42
CA MET A 9 0.74 -4.69 0.85
C MET A 9 0.66 -3.17 0.73
N LEU A 10 0.18 -2.50 1.78
CA LEU A 10 0.30 -1.05 1.92
C LEU A 10 1.76 -0.64 2.20
N LEU A 11 2.42 -1.36 3.12
CA LEU A 11 3.83 -1.15 3.50
C LEU A 11 4.61 -2.46 3.39
N GLY A 12 5.82 -2.39 2.84
CA GLY A 12 6.80 -3.46 2.83
C GLY A 12 8.21 -2.89 3.01
N PRO A 13 9.17 -3.67 3.55
CA PRO A 13 10.49 -3.15 3.91
C PRO A 13 11.25 -2.64 2.67
N MET A 14 11.74 -1.40 2.73
CA MET A 14 12.53 -0.76 1.68
C MET A 14 13.96 -0.42 2.15
N GLY A 15 14.95 -0.63 1.29
CA GLY A 15 16.34 -0.25 1.56
C GLY A 15 16.86 -0.77 2.91
N LYS A 16 17.24 0.15 3.80
CA LYS A 16 17.80 -0.17 5.13
C LYS A 16 16.79 -0.80 6.08
N GLU A 17 15.48 -0.68 5.82
CA GLU A 17 14.44 -1.32 6.60
C GLU A 17 14.51 -2.85 6.54
N ARG A 18 15.14 -3.41 5.51
CA ARG A 18 15.26 -4.86 5.28
C ARG A 18 16.18 -5.56 6.28
N VAL A 19 17.05 -4.83 6.98
CA VAL A 19 18.09 -5.41 7.85
C VAL A 19 17.99 -4.88 9.27
N GLY A 20 17.99 -5.81 10.22
CA GLY A 20 17.94 -5.59 11.65
C GLY A 20 17.86 -6.92 12.39
N ASP A 21 17.58 -6.87 13.68
CA ASP A 21 17.49 -8.04 14.57
C ASP A 21 16.54 -9.11 14.03
N VAL A 22 15.39 -8.70 13.48
CA VAL A 22 14.45 -9.58 12.77
C VAL A 22 14.25 -9.07 11.35
N SER A 23 15.18 -9.41 10.46
CA SER A 23 15.25 -8.86 9.10
C SER A 23 13.98 -9.12 8.26
N ASN A 24 13.75 -8.25 7.27
CA ASN A 24 12.65 -8.30 6.31
C ASN A 24 11.24 -8.15 6.93
N VAL A 25 11.14 -7.43 8.05
CA VAL A 25 9.86 -7.12 8.72
C VAL A 25 9.61 -5.61 8.69
N VAL A 26 8.35 -5.24 8.42
CA VAL A 26 7.77 -3.97 8.86
C VAL A 26 6.52 -4.25 9.67
N PHE A 27 6.31 -3.49 10.74
CA PHE A 27 5.15 -3.68 11.62
C PHE A 27 4.68 -2.36 12.19
N ALA A 28 3.36 -2.11 12.14
CA ALA A 28 2.75 -0.89 12.66
C ALA A 28 1.75 -1.23 13.77
N ASN A 29 1.86 -0.55 14.90
CA ASN A 29 0.98 -0.68 16.06
C ASN A 29 0.42 0.67 16.56
N GLY A 30 0.65 1.74 15.81
CA GLY A 30 0.14 3.07 16.14
C GLY A 30 0.04 3.96 14.92
N ALA A 31 -1.05 4.72 14.85
CA ALA A 31 -1.22 5.81 13.91
C ALA A 31 -1.92 6.98 14.61
N ILE A 32 -1.64 8.20 14.16
CA ILE A 32 -2.31 9.42 14.61
C ILE A 32 -3.01 10.03 13.41
N ALA A 33 -4.31 10.30 13.54
CA ALA A 33 -5.06 11.12 12.61
C ALA A 33 -5.22 12.51 13.22
N ASP A 34 -4.77 13.54 12.51
CA ASP A 34 -4.87 14.94 12.91
C ASP A 34 -6.22 15.55 12.48
N GLU A 35 -6.59 16.70 13.03
CA GLU A 35 -7.88 17.35 12.77
C GLU A 35 -8.04 17.81 11.31
N ASP A 36 -6.93 18.06 10.62
CA ASP A 36 -6.89 18.44 9.20
C ASP A 36 -6.98 17.23 8.24
N GLY A 37 -7.13 16.00 8.79
CA GLY A 37 -7.25 14.77 8.02
C GLY A 37 -5.91 14.12 7.66
N LYS A 38 -4.77 14.67 8.08
CA LYS A 38 -3.46 14.01 7.97
C LYS A 38 -3.39 12.78 8.85
N ILE A 39 -2.67 11.77 8.38
CA ILE A 39 -2.46 10.52 9.09
C ILE A 39 -0.96 10.21 9.13
N TYR A 40 -0.44 9.99 10.32
CA TYR A 40 0.93 9.55 10.59
C TYR A 40 0.91 8.10 11.05
N ILE A 41 1.47 7.18 10.24
CA ILE A 41 1.58 5.77 10.57
C ILE A 41 2.98 5.52 11.13
N TYR A 42 3.07 5.13 12.40
CA TYR A 42 4.33 4.78 13.06
C TYR A 42 4.58 3.28 12.92
N TYR A 43 5.65 2.92 12.22
CA TYR A 43 5.99 1.52 11.95
C TYR A 43 7.45 1.23 12.26
N ALA A 44 7.71 0.07 12.84
CA ALA A 44 9.05 -0.44 13.04
C ALA A 44 9.57 -1.15 11.79
N SER A 45 10.88 -1.10 11.56
CA SER A 45 11.55 -1.97 10.59
C SER A 45 12.50 -2.93 11.28
N SER A 46 12.40 -4.20 10.92
CA SER A 46 13.26 -5.30 11.37
C SER A 46 13.46 -5.38 12.89
N ASP A 47 12.42 -5.07 13.67
CA ASP A 47 12.42 -4.99 15.15
C ASP A 47 13.54 -4.14 15.76
N THR A 48 14.09 -3.19 15.00
CA THR A 48 15.30 -2.44 15.41
C THR A 48 15.07 -0.94 15.54
N ARG A 49 14.19 -0.36 14.72
CA ARG A 49 14.06 1.11 14.58
C ARG A 49 12.65 1.49 14.17
N MET A 50 12.20 2.67 14.62
CA MET A 50 10.90 3.26 14.28
C MET A 50 11.02 4.24 13.11
N HIS A 51 10.00 4.25 12.27
CA HIS A 51 9.81 5.17 11.14
C HIS A 51 8.42 5.79 11.21
N VAL A 52 8.19 6.79 10.35
CA VAL A 52 6.87 7.40 10.15
C VAL A 52 6.58 7.50 8.65
N ALA A 53 5.37 7.12 8.25
CA ALA A 53 4.80 7.41 6.94
C ALA A 53 3.65 8.42 7.10
N GLU A 54 3.68 9.51 6.34
CA GLU A 54 2.61 10.51 6.30
C GLU A 54 1.70 10.26 5.09
N THR A 55 0.39 10.32 5.32
CA THR A 55 -0.67 10.27 4.31
C THR A 55 -1.85 11.11 4.80
N ASP A 56 -3.01 11.01 4.16
CA ASP A 56 -4.26 11.61 4.61
C ASP A 56 -5.44 10.64 4.40
N VAL A 57 -6.58 10.96 5.00
CA VAL A 57 -7.80 10.15 4.91
C VAL A 57 -8.21 9.91 3.46
N ASP A 58 -8.20 10.96 2.64
CA ASP A 58 -8.66 10.88 1.24
C ASP A 58 -7.79 9.93 0.42
N ARG A 59 -6.47 10.01 0.56
CA ARG A 59 -5.51 9.11 -0.11
C ARG A 59 -5.62 7.66 0.38
N LEU A 60 -5.82 7.43 1.68
CA LEU A 60 -6.01 6.07 2.18
C LEU A 60 -7.35 5.48 1.73
N CYS A 61 -8.42 6.27 1.70
CA CYS A 61 -9.71 5.85 1.17
C CYS A 61 -9.61 5.55 -0.33
N ASP A 62 -8.94 6.40 -1.11
CA ASP A 62 -8.67 6.16 -2.53
C ASP A 62 -7.90 4.86 -2.73
N TYR A 63 -6.81 4.64 -1.98
CA TYR A 63 -6.04 3.39 -2.01
C TYR A 63 -6.92 2.16 -1.74
N LEU A 64 -7.74 2.19 -0.67
CA LEU A 64 -8.60 1.06 -0.29
C LEU A 64 -9.68 0.76 -1.35
N LEU A 65 -10.27 1.79 -1.96
CA LEU A 65 -11.43 1.64 -2.83
C LEU A 65 -11.07 1.45 -4.30
N ASN A 66 -9.94 2.02 -4.75
CA ASN A 66 -9.56 2.07 -6.16
C ASN A 66 -8.34 1.21 -6.50
N THR A 67 -7.59 0.71 -5.51
CA THR A 67 -6.61 -0.36 -5.77
C THR A 67 -7.36 -1.66 -6.06
N PRO A 68 -7.11 -2.34 -7.19
CA PRO A 68 -7.83 -3.57 -7.51
C PRO A 68 -7.64 -4.64 -6.44
N ALA A 69 -8.72 -5.39 -6.15
CA ALA A 69 -8.65 -6.58 -5.31
C ALA A 69 -7.77 -7.66 -5.95
N ASP A 70 -7.21 -8.54 -5.12
CA ASP A 70 -6.31 -9.60 -5.57
C ASP A 70 -7.09 -10.66 -6.36
N PRO A 71 -6.78 -10.88 -7.65
CA PRO A 71 -7.43 -11.91 -8.44
C PRO A 71 -6.86 -13.32 -8.16
N LEU A 72 -5.93 -13.46 -7.22
CA LEU A 72 -5.37 -14.68 -6.62
C LEU A 72 -4.52 -15.57 -7.54
N ARG A 73 -4.61 -15.40 -8.86
CA ARG A 73 -3.89 -16.23 -9.83
C ARG A 73 -3.12 -15.37 -10.81
N SER A 74 -1.91 -15.81 -11.12
CA SER A 74 -0.99 -15.11 -12.02
C SER A 74 -1.61 -14.72 -13.38
N PRO A 75 -2.33 -15.62 -14.10
CA PRO A 75 -2.97 -15.23 -15.37
C PRO A 75 -4.02 -14.12 -15.20
N ASP A 76 -4.77 -14.16 -14.10
CA ASP A 76 -5.81 -13.17 -13.79
C ASP A 76 -5.16 -11.83 -13.38
N CYS A 77 -4.03 -11.85 -12.65
CA CYS A 77 -3.21 -10.66 -12.36
C CYS A 77 -2.68 -10.00 -13.63
N VAL A 78 -2.19 -10.80 -14.59
CA VAL A 78 -1.69 -10.29 -15.89
C VAL A 78 -2.83 -9.63 -16.65
N LYS A 79 -3.99 -10.30 -16.75
CA LYS A 79 -5.16 -9.74 -17.42
C LYS A 79 -5.58 -8.39 -16.81
N GLN A 80 -5.73 -8.32 -15.48
CA GLN A 80 -6.08 -7.09 -14.77
C GLN A 80 -5.08 -5.95 -15.06
N ARG A 81 -3.78 -6.26 -15.18
CA ARG A 81 -2.74 -5.28 -15.51
C ARG A 81 -2.81 -4.81 -16.96
N CYS A 82 -3.06 -5.72 -17.89
CA CYS A 82 -3.25 -5.40 -19.31
C CYS A 82 -4.46 -4.46 -19.50
N GLU A 83 -5.56 -4.68 -18.79
CA GLU A 83 -6.74 -3.79 -18.86
C GLU A 83 -6.41 -2.34 -18.44
N LEU A 84 -5.57 -2.15 -17.43
CA LEU A 84 -5.09 -0.82 -17.04
C LEU A 84 -4.16 -0.21 -18.10
N ILE A 85 -3.26 -1.00 -18.67
CA ILE A 85 -2.37 -0.57 -19.76
C ILE A 85 -3.18 -0.09 -20.96
N GLU A 86 -4.20 -0.84 -21.37
CA GLU A 86 -5.07 -0.45 -22.49
C GLU A 86 -5.79 0.87 -22.24
N LYS A 87 -6.30 1.11 -21.02
CA LYS A 87 -6.92 2.39 -20.65
C LYS A 87 -5.92 3.54 -20.75
N ASN A 88 -4.68 3.32 -20.29
CA ASN A 88 -3.63 4.33 -20.34
C ASN A 88 -3.18 4.61 -21.78
N LEU A 89 -3.05 3.60 -22.65
CA LEU A 89 -2.71 3.79 -24.06
C LEU A 89 -3.78 4.61 -24.79
N LYS A 90 -5.06 4.29 -24.58
CA LYS A 90 -6.18 5.07 -25.11
C LYS A 90 -6.14 6.52 -24.63
N PHE A 91 -5.86 6.75 -23.34
CA PHE A 91 -5.71 8.10 -22.79
C PHE A 91 -4.54 8.87 -23.42
N LEU A 92 -3.43 8.18 -23.71
CA LEU A 92 -2.27 8.75 -24.40
C LEU A 92 -2.43 8.87 -25.92
N GLY A 93 -3.57 8.45 -26.49
CA GLY A 93 -3.81 8.45 -27.93
C GLY A 93 -2.94 7.46 -28.72
N ARG A 94 -2.54 6.36 -28.07
CA ARG A 94 -1.73 5.28 -28.65
C ARG A 94 -2.55 4.01 -28.87
#